data_AF-E2SQM4-F1
#
_entry.id   AF-E2SQM4-F1
#
_cell.length_a   1.000
_cell.length_b   1.000
_cell.length_c   1.000
_cell.angle_alpha   90.00
_cell.angle_beta   90.00
_cell.angle_gamma   90.00
#
_symmetry.space_group_name_H-M   'P 1'
#
loop_
_entity.id
_entity.type
_entity.pdbx_description
1 polymer ?
#
loop_
_entity_poly.entity_id
_entity_poly.type
_entity_poly.pdbx_seq_one_letter_code
_entity_poly.pdbx_strand_id
1 'polypeptide(L)'
;MEGKIAIQREEFEILLSGIPSILNGYDLVKLEVGEKINREALRKHLKEQFEITDTDSAIKAIKAFLNDNVQWQYEQFLGFWKDEPQFDLEELDEKARLFFEGCKTFAKQFYPFLKEQGFAAFDYGECVRMIRECYAVDILDRETVEMMLQDIGTRAFRQFDSWEEFAISYLCGGCYFMFRSSGMNNDYGSMMFQNELQAIEKLFFESRTNVWNRYSWLEGKKYFPGIKEGKKLIESTLGCFVTDRVSIDQDKICYMVREEPSKDNPDSGWRIFAGDETQEYIDDIDHTQVFSLNTVCNYDPDIIPFLEEPIGTVVIRNAEGKLVKEEKQEG
;
A
#
# COMPACT_ATOMS: atom_id res chain seq x y z
N MET A 1 -20.73 -21.50 8.35
CA MET A 1 -19.86 -20.32 8.45
C MET A 1 -20.68 -19.16 7.94
N GLU A 2 -21.12 -18.28 8.83
CA GLU A 2 -21.69 -16.99 8.40
C GLU A 2 -20.61 -16.26 7.59
N GLY A 3 -20.98 -15.65 6.47
CA GLY A 3 -20.03 -14.89 5.65
C GLY A 3 -19.46 -13.72 6.45
N LYS A 4 -18.18 -13.38 6.21
CA LYS A 4 -17.58 -12.17 6.79
C LYS A 4 -18.39 -10.94 6.36
N ILE A 5 -18.48 -9.94 7.23
CA ILE A 5 -19.17 -8.66 6.98
C ILE A 5 -18.27 -7.77 6.13
N ALA A 6 -18.79 -7.22 5.04
CA ALA A 6 -18.07 -6.23 4.24
C ALA A 6 -17.70 -5.02 5.10
N ILE A 7 -16.42 -4.68 5.11
CA ILE A 7 -15.87 -3.58 5.93
C ILE A 7 -15.97 -2.23 5.21
N GLN A 8 -16.30 -1.17 5.95
CA GLN A 8 -16.21 0.19 5.41
C GLN A 8 -14.76 0.69 5.40
N ARG A 9 -14.45 1.64 4.53
CA ARG A 9 -13.08 2.10 4.32
C ARG A 9 -12.44 2.66 5.59
N GLU A 10 -13.19 3.47 6.33
CA GLU A 10 -12.73 4.12 7.55
C GLU A 10 -12.50 3.09 8.68
N GLU A 11 -13.35 2.07 8.78
CA GLU A 11 -13.17 0.97 9.74
C GLU A 11 -11.95 0.12 9.38
N PHE A 12 -11.72 -0.12 8.09
CA PHE A 12 -10.56 -0.85 7.59
C PHE A 12 -9.26 -0.16 7.99
N GLU A 13 -9.17 1.16 7.78
CA GLU A 13 -8.01 1.97 8.13
C GLU A 13 -7.66 1.89 9.61
N ILE A 14 -8.67 1.95 10.50
CA ILE A 14 -8.47 1.79 11.94
C ILE A 14 -8.03 0.36 12.29
N LEU A 15 -8.65 -0.64 11.68
CA LEU A 15 -8.40 -2.06 11.96
C LEU A 15 -6.99 -2.54 11.56
N LEU A 16 -6.26 -1.80 10.74
CA LEU A 16 -4.83 -2.01 10.50
C LEU A 16 -4.01 -1.90 11.81
N SER A 17 -4.47 -1.11 12.78
CA SER A 17 -3.88 -1.04 14.13
C SER A 17 -4.42 -2.11 15.10
N GLY A 18 -5.05 -3.18 14.61
CA GLY A 18 -5.70 -4.20 15.45
C GLY A 18 -4.76 -4.82 16.50
N ILE A 19 -3.58 -5.30 16.09
CA ILE A 19 -2.58 -5.87 16.99
C ILE A 19 -2.12 -4.85 18.06
N PRO A 20 -1.65 -3.65 17.68
CA PRO A 20 -1.25 -2.66 18.68
C PRO A 20 -2.41 -2.23 19.58
N SER A 21 -3.65 -2.20 19.05
CA SER A 21 -4.83 -1.86 19.83
C SER A 21 -5.11 -2.91 20.91
N ILE A 22 -4.99 -4.20 20.60
CA ILE A 22 -5.11 -5.27 21.60
C ILE A 22 -4.04 -5.14 22.69
N LEU A 23 -2.79 -4.87 22.30
CA LEU A 23 -1.67 -4.75 23.24
C LEU A 23 -1.80 -3.55 24.18
N ASN A 24 -2.41 -2.45 23.71
CA ASN A 24 -2.61 -1.23 24.48
C ASN A 24 -4.01 -1.12 25.12
N GLY A 25 -4.92 -2.05 24.84
CA GLY A 25 -6.31 -2.01 25.32
C GLY A 25 -7.15 -0.90 24.67
N TYR A 26 -6.88 -0.59 23.40
CA TYR A 26 -7.58 0.44 22.65
C TYR A 26 -8.83 -0.08 21.94
N ASP A 27 -9.72 0.83 21.56
CA ASP A 27 -10.86 0.53 20.69
C ASP A 27 -10.35 -0.03 19.34
N LEU A 28 -11.08 -0.99 18.77
CA LEU A 28 -10.67 -1.70 17.55
C LEU A 28 -11.27 -1.09 16.28
N VAL A 29 -12.36 -0.34 16.37
CA VAL A 29 -13.13 0.12 15.20
C VAL A 29 -13.38 1.63 15.19
N LYS A 30 -13.03 2.34 16.27
CA LYS A 30 -13.16 3.79 16.37
C LYS A 30 -11.82 4.50 16.33
N LEU A 31 -11.85 5.73 15.82
CA LEU A 31 -10.68 6.59 15.80
C LEU A 31 -10.15 6.85 17.21
N GLU A 32 -11.03 7.12 18.17
CA GLU A 32 -10.66 7.32 19.57
C GLU A 32 -10.08 6.03 20.16
N VAL A 33 -8.87 6.12 20.73
CA VAL A 33 -8.21 4.98 21.38
C VAL A 33 -8.97 4.46 22.62
N GLY A 34 -9.75 5.30 23.29
CA GLY A 34 -10.60 4.90 24.41
C GLY A 34 -11.05 6.07 25.29
N GLU A 35 -12.13 5.88 26.06
CA GLU A 35 -12.74 6.94 26.87
C GLU A 35 -11.94 7.32 28.12
N LYS A 36 -11.09 6.41 28.63
CA LYS A 36 -10.38 6.57 29.92
C LYS A 36 -8.87 6.60 29.75
N ILE A 37 -8.37 7.26 28.71
CA ILE A 37 -6.93 7.42 28.53
C ILE A 37 -6.34 8.45 29.49
N ASN A 38 -5.15 8.15 30.02
CA ASN A 38 -4.34 9.14 30.71
C ASN A 38 -3.61 10.00 29.67
N ARG A 39 -4.23 11.12 29.28
CA ARG A 39 -3.69 12.03 28.24
C ARG A 39 -2.31 12.60 28.59
N GLU A 40 -2.04 12.85 29.87
CA GLU A 40 -0.74 13.38 30.31
C GLU A 40 0.37 12.32 30.14
N ALA A 41 0.11 11.09 30.58
CA ALA A 41 1.03 9.98 30.39
C ALA A 41 1.27 9.67 28.90
N LEU A 42 0.21 9.74 28.08
CA LEU A 42 0.32 9.52 26.64
C LEU A 42 1.13 10.63 25.94
N ARG A 43 0.88 11.92 26.27
CA ARG A 43 1.71 13.03 25.78
C ARG A 43 3.17 12.87 26.18
N LYS A 44 3.44 12.44 27.42
CA LYS A 44 4.80 12.17 27.89
C LYS A 44 5.46 11.04 27.09
N HIS A 45 4.74 9.94 26.87
CA HIS A 45 5.22 8.82 26.06
C HIS A 45 5.57 9.23 24.63
N LEU A 46 4.65 9.94 23.95
CA LEU A 46 4.86 10.44 22.59
C LEU A 46 6.10 11.33 22.48
N LYS A 47 6.31 12.21 23.47
CA LYS A 47 7.50 13.06 23.55
C LYS A 47 8.78 12.27 23.80
N GLU A 48 8.78 11.34 24.75
CA GLU A 48 9.99 10.63 25.19
C GLU A 48 10.44 9.53 24.21
N GLN A 49 9.51 8.87 23.52
CA GLN A 49 9.83 7.78 22.61
C GLN A 49 9.94 8.20 21.14
N PHE A 50 9.18 9.22 20.73
CA PHE A 50 9.08 9.61 19.32
C PHE A 50 9.42 11.08 19.07
N GLU A 51 9.79 11.84 20.11
CA GLU A 51 10.07 13.28 20.02
C GLU A 51 8.89 14.11 19.50
N ILE A 52 7.66 13.61 19.68
CA ILE A 52 6.44 14.26 19.21
C ILE A 52 5.94 15.25 20.26
N THR A 53 5.87 16.54 19.89
CA THR A 53 5.39 17.62 20.76
C THR A 53 4.27 18.47 20.16
N ASP A 54 4.10 18.39 18.85
CA ASP A 54 3.20 19.22 18.04
C ASP A 54 2.89 18.53 16.70
N THR A 55 2.05 19.16 15.88
CA THR A 55 1.61 18.63 14.58
C THR A 55 2.77 18.35 13.62
N ASP A 56 3.75 19.25 13.53
CA ASP A 56 4.87 19.12 12.60
C ASP A 56 5.80 17.95 12.98
N SER A 57 6.14 17.85 14.27
CA SER A 57 6.92 16.74 14.80
C SER A 57 6.19 15.40 14.67
N ALA A 58 4.86 15.38 14.88
CA ALA A 58 4.04 14.18 14.66
C ALA A 58 4.08 13.72 13.20
N ILE A 59 3.80 14.62 12.24
CA ILE A 59 3.82 14.30 10.81
C ILE A 59 5.21 13.81 10.39
N LYS A 60 6.27 14.46 10.86
CA LYS A 60 7.65 14.07 10.56
C LYS A 60 7.98 12.68 11.13
N ALA A 61 7.67 12.42 12.40
CA ALA A 61 7.95 11.15 13.05
C ALA A 61 7.18 10.00 12.39
N ILE A 62 5.88 10.18 12.10
CA ILE A 62 5.05 9.17 11.45
C ILE A 62 5.55 8.90 10.02
N LYS A 63 5.91 9.95 9.25
CA LYS A 63 6.48 9.77 7.91
C LYS A 63 7.83 9.05 7.93
N ALA A 64 8.71 9.35 8.88
CA ALA A 64 9.97 8.64 9.04
C ALA A 64 9.73 7.18 9.42
N PHE A 65 8.81 6.91 10.35
CA PHE A 65 8.45 5.54 10.73
C PHE A 65 7.86 4.75 9.54
N LEU A 66 7.04 5.38 8.72
CA LEU A 66 6.42 4.74 7.56
C LEU A 66 7.41 4.42 6.43
N ASN A 67 8.43 5.27 6.22
CA ASN A 67 9.31 5.17 5.05
C ASN A 67 10.73 4.65 5.36
N ASP A 68 11.19 4.76 6.62
CA ASP A 68 12.59 4.50 7.00
C ASP A 68 12.69 3.46 8.15
N ASN A 69 11.74 2.52 8.23
CA ASN A 69 11.72 1.50 9.29
C ASN A 69 11.98 0.08 8.78
N VAL A 70 11.18 -0.91 9.20
CA VAL A 70 11.51 -2.32 8.97
C VAL A 70 11.24 -2.75 7.53
N GLN A 71 10.20 -2.21 6.90
CA GLN A 71 9.89 -2.53 5.50
C GLN A 71 10.99 -2.03 4.56
N TRP A 72 11.47 -0.80 4.74
CA TRP A 72 12.57 -0.25 3.95
C TRP A 72 13.82 -1.13 4.02
N GLN A 73 14.14 -1.63 5.23
CA GLN A 73 15.28 -2.52 5.40
C GLN A 73 15.04 -3.90 4.78
N TYR A 74 13.81 -4.42 4.83
CA TYR A 74 13.44 -5.65 4.13
C TYR A 74 13.63 -5.55 2.61
N GLU A 75 13.29 -4.41 2.01
CA GLU A 75 13.46 -4.18 0.57
C GLU A 75 14.94 -4.23 0.15
N GLN A 76 15.84 -3.72 1.00
CA GLN A 76 17.28 -3.89 0.77
C GLN A 76 17.68 -5.36 0.83
N PHE A 77 17.23 -6.10 1.84
CA PHE A 77 17.51 -7.53 1.96
C PHE A 77 16.99 -8.31 0.75
N LEU A 78 15.81 -7.95 0.26
CA LEU A 78 15.22 -8.56 -0.93
C LEU A 78 16.12 -8.40 -2.15
N GLY A 79 16.71 -7.21 -2.35
CA GLY A 79 17.72 -6.98 -3.38
C GLY A 79 18.90 -7.95 -3.27
N PHE A 80 19.48 -8.08 -2.07
CA PHE A 80 20.56 -9.05 -1.84
C PHE A 80 20.13 -10.51 -2.06
N TRP A 81 18.90 -10.88 -1.72
CA TRP A 81 18.40 -12.24 -1.91
C TRP A 81 18.03 -12.58 -3.36
N LYS A 82 17.85 -11.55 -4.19
CA LYS A 82 17.55 -11.65 -5.63
C LYS A 82 18.78 -11.35 -6.51
N ASP A 83 19.97 -11.22 -5.91
CA ASP A 83 21.21 -10.85 -6.61
C ASP A 83 21.14 -9.48 -7.32
N GLU A 84 20.32 -8.56 -6.81
CA GLU A 84 20.11 -7.19 -7.29
C GLU A 84 20.24 -6.17 -6.12
N PRO A 85 21.39 -6.08 -5.45
CA PRO A 85 21.56 -5.18 -4.30
C PRO A 85 21.57 -3.71 -4.73
N GLN A 86 20.98 -2.85 -3.88
CA GLN A 86 20.93 -1.40 -4.12
C GLN A 86 22.24 -0.67 -3.76
N PHE A 87 23.15 -1.34 -3.05
CA PHE A 87 24.45 -0.81 -2.64
C PHE A 87 25.47 -1.95 -2.47
N ASP A 88 26.76 -1.62 -2.50
CA ASP A 88 27.83 -2.58 -2.22
C ASP A 88 28.07 -2.71 -0.72
N LEU A 89 27.97 -3.94 -0.21
CA LEU A 89 28.13 -4.23 1.20
C LEU A 89 29.57 -3.96 1.70
N GLU A 90 30.57 -4.05 0.83
CA GLU A 90 31.97 -3.79 1.17
C GLU A 90 32.28 -2.29 1.33
N GLU A 91 31.36 -1.39 0.94
CA GLU A 91 31.49 0.05 1.19
C GLU A 91 31.14 0.42 2.65
N LEU A 92 30.51 -0.48 3.41
CA LEU A 92 30.19 -0.27 4.81
C LEU A 92 31.41 -0.51 5.71
N ASP A 93 31.50 0.24 6.82
CA ASP A 93 32.46 -0.08 7.87
C ASP A 93 32.16 -1.46 8.49
N GLU A 94 33.16 -2.06 9.15
CA GLU A 94 33.06 -3.42 9.69
C GLU A 94 31.86 -3.59 10.63
N LYS A 95 31.56 -2.59 11.46
CA LYS A 95 30.44 -2.66 12.43
C LYS A 95 29.10 -2.60 11.70
N ALA A 96 28.95 -1.68 10.75
CA ALA A 96 27.74 -1.54 9.95
C ALA A 96 27.49 -2.79 9.10
N ARG A 97 28.54 -3.35 8.49
CA ARG A 97 28.47 -4.60 7.70
C ARG A 97 28.02 -5.79 8.54
N LEU A 98 28.63 -6.02 9.70
CA LEU A 98 28.25 -7.11 10.60
C LEU A 98 26.81 -6.96 11.10
N PHE A 99 26.38 -5.73 11.41
CA PHE A 99 25.01 -5.47 11.82
C PHE A 99 24.00 -5.73 10.70
N PHE A 100 24.30 -5.28 9.48
CA PHE A 100 23.47 -5.52 8.30
C PHE A 100 23.35 -7.01 7.99
N GLU A 101 24.46 -7.76 8.02
CA GLU A 101 24.48 -9.20 7.78
C GLU A 101 23.69 -9.99 8.83
N GLY A 102 23.83 -9.62 10.12
CA GLY A 102 23.04 -10.23 11.19
C GLY A 102 21.54 -9.99 11.02
N CYS A 103 21.16 -8.75 10.68
CA CYS A 103 19.78 -8.38 10.38
C CYS A 103 19.22 -9.12 9.15
N LYS A 104 19.97 -9.15 8.04
CA LYS A 104 19.59 -9.84 6.81
C LYS A 104 19.42 -11.34 7.05
N THR A 105 20.32 -11.94 7.82
CA THR A 105 20.25 -13.36 8.18
C THR A 105 19.01 -13.66 9.02
N PHE A 106 18.73 -12.85 10.04
CA PHE A 106 17.53 -13.00 10.85
C PHE A 106 16.26 -12.83 10.01
N ALA A 107 16.18 -11.79 9.17
CA ALA A 107 15.02 -11.54 8.33
C ALA A 107 14.77 -12.66 7.30
N LYS A 108 15.82 -13.34 6.82
CA LYS A 108 15.70 -14.41 5.82
C LYS A 108 14.80 -15.55 6.25
N GLN A 109 14.68 -15.81 7.55
CA GLN A 109 13.80 -16.87 8.07
C GLN A 109 12.32 -16.61 7.78
N PHE A 110 11.93 -15.34 7.59
CA PHE A 110 10.55 -14.94 7.30
C PHE A 110 10.25 -14.89 5.80
N TYR A 111 11.28 -14.85 4.94
CA TYR A 111 11.12 -14.77 3.49
C TYR A 111 10.15 -15.81 2.88
N PRO A 112 10.13 -17.09 3.32
CA PRO A 112 9.18 -18.07 2.79
C PRO A 112 7.70 -17.70 2.99
N PHE A 113 7.39 -16.93 4.03
CA PHE A 113 6.03 -16.48 4.35
C PHE A 113 5.71 -15.12 3.73
N LEU A 114 6.70 -14.22 3.68
CA LEU A 114 6.51 -12.81 3.33
C LEU A 114 6.81 -12.46 1.87
N LYS A 115 7.65 -13.23 1.18
CA LYS A 115 8.06 -12.97 -0.21
C LYS A 115 8.36 -11.49 -0.48
N GLU A 116 7.58 -10.81 -1.33
CA GLU A 116 7.74 -9.39 -1.66
C GLU A 116 6.93 -8.45 -0.76
N GLN A 117 5.95 -8.97 -0.01
CA GLN A 117 5.14 -8.18 0.92
C GLN A 117 5.98 -7.63 2.07
N GLY A 118 6.95 -8.40 2.58
CA GLY A 118 7.87 -7.95 3.61
C GLY A 118 7.20 -7.60 4.94
N PHE A 119 7.79 -6.64 5.66
CA PHE A 119 7.40 -6.23 7.01
C PHE A 119 6.42 -5.04 7.03
N ALA A 120 5.86 -4.64 5.88
CA ALA A 120 5.08 -3.42 5.72
C ALA A 120 3.88 -3.30 6.67
N ALA A 121 3.20 -4.40 7.00
CA ALA A 121 2.04 -4.33 7.89
C ALA A 121 2.41 -3.85 9.30
N PHE A 122 3.63 -4.15 9.80
CA PHE A 122 4.10 -3.64 11.09
C PHE A 122 4.20 -2.12 11.06
N ASP A 123 4.85 -1.56 10.03
CA ASP A 123 4.98 -0.12 9.85
C ASP A 123 3.61 0.56 9.71
N TYR A 124 2.68 -0.06 8.97
CA TYR A 124 1.33 0.47 8.81
C TYR A 124 0.54 0.47 10.12
N GLY A 125 0.51 -0.66 10.83
CA GLY A 125 -0.26 -0.79 12.07
C GLY A 125 0.27 0.13 13.18
N GLU A 126 1.59 0.27 13.31
CA GLU A 126 2.21 1.19 14.28
C GLU A 126 1.98 2.66 13.93
N CYS A 127 2.05 3.02 12.65
CA CYS A 127 1.72 4.38 12.22
C CYS A 127 0.25 4.72 12.49
N VAL A 128 -0.69 3.81 12.21
CA VAL A 128 -2.11 4.01 12.55
C VAL A 128 -2.29 4.15 14.06
N ARG A 129 -1.60 3.34 14.88
CA ARG A 129 -1.60 3.50 16.35
C ARG A 129 -1.13 4.90 16.74
N MET A 130 0.04 5.35 16.27
CA MET A 130 0.60 6.66 16.63
C MET A 130 -0.29 7.82 16.18
N ILE A 131 -0.91 7.74 14.99
CA ILE A 131 -1.87 8.75 14.50
C ILE A 131 -3.04 8.87 15.49
N ARG A 132 -3.62 7.74 15.88
CA ARG A 132 -4.76 7.69 16.83
C ARG A 132 -4.37 8.23 18.21
N GLU A 133 -3.17 7.92 18.69
CA GLU A 133 -2.65 8.45 19.94
C GLU A 133 -2.46 9.97 19.90
N CYS A 134 -1.87 10.49 18.81
CA CYS A 134 -1.70 11.93 18.60
C CYS A 134 -3.05 12.66 18.53
N TYR A 135 -4.04 12.07 17.86
CA TYR A 135 -5.41 12.58 17.85
C TYR A 135 -6.01 12.64 19.26
N ALA A 136 -5.84 11.57 20.03
CA ALA A 136 -6.43 11.45 21.36
C ALA A 136 -5.87 12.44 22.39
N VAL A 137 -4.70 13.01 22.13
CA VAL A 137 -4.09 14.08 22.92
C VAL A 137 -4.11 15.44 22.23
N ASP A 138 -4.93 15.63 21.20
CA ASP A 138 -5.15 16.91 20.53
C ASP A 138 -3.86 17.49 19.86
N ILE A 139 -2.94 16.63 19.41
CA ILE A 139 -1.74 17.01 18.62
C ILE A 139 -2.06 17.05 17.12
N LEU A 140 -2.91 16.14 16.65
CA LEU A 140 -3.44 16.13 15.29
C LEU A 140 -4.93 16.44 15.31
N ASP A 141 -5.38 17.22 14.33
CA ASP A 141 -6.81 17.43 14.07
C ASP A 141 -7.40 16.29 13.22
N ARG A 142 -8.73 16.28 13.11
CA ARG A 142 -9.47 15.23 12.40
C ARG A 142 -9.14 15.17 10.91
N GLU A 143 -9.04 16.32 10.24
CA GLU A 143 -8.77 16.37 8.79
C GLU A 143 -7.39 15.78 8.47
N THR A 144 -6.38 16.15 9.25
CA THR A 144 -5.02 15.63 9.11
C THR A 144 -4.98 14.12 9.35
N VAL A 145 -5.68 13.64 10.39
CA VAL A 145 -5.78 12.21 10.72
C VAL A 145 -6.42 11.43 9.58
N GLU A 146 -7.57 11.89 9.08
CA GLU A 146 -8.30 11.23 7.99
C GLU A 146 -7.43 11.10 6.73
N MET A 147 -6.72 12.16 6.34
CA MET A 147 -5.78 12.13 5.22
C MET A 147 -4.64 11.11 5.42
N MET A 148 -4.05 11.05 6.62
CA MET A 148 -2.94 10.14 6.92
C MET A 148 -3.40 8.67 6.98
N LEU A 149 -4.56 8.42 7.59
CA LEU A 149 -5.17 7.08 7.61
C LEU A 149 -5.51 6.60 6.20
N GLN A 150 -6.04 7.49 5.35
CA GLN A 150 -6.35 7.16 3.96
C GLN A 150 -5.10 6.76 3.14
N ASP A 151 -3.97 7.45 3.33
CA ASP A 151 -2.70 7.09 2.68
C ASP A 151 -2.26 5.68 3.09
N ILE A 152 -2.21 5.41 4.40
CA ILE A 152 -1.79 4.10 4.93
C ILE A 152 -2.78 3.00 4.52
N GLY A 153 -4.09 3.26 4.61
CA GLY A 153 -5.14 2.36 4.15
C GLY A 153 -5.00 1.99 2.68
N THR A 154 -4.66 2.96 1.82
CA THR A 154 -4.45 2.72 0.40
C THR A 154 -3.23 1.83 0.15
N ARG A 155 -2.13 2.07 0.88
CA ARG A 155 -0.92 1.26 0.78
C ARG A 155 -1.17 -0.18 1.24
N ALA A 156 -1.80 -0.35 2.40
CA ALA A 156 -2.16 -1.66 2.94
C ALA A 156 -3.10 -2.41 1.98
N PHE A 157 -4.17 -1.77 1.51
CA PHE A 157 -5.10 -2.35 0.55
C PHE A 157 -4.39 -2.81 -0.72
N ARG A 158 -3.45 -2.04 -1.26
CA ARG A 158 -2.70 -2.44 -2.47
C ARG A 158 -1.77 -3.63 -2.21
N GLN A 159 -1.11 -3.67 -1.06
CA GLN A 159 -0.05 -4.63 -0.78
C GLN A 159 -0.53 -5.99 -0.27
N PHE A 160 -1.70 -6.04 0.39
CA PHE A 160 -2.23 -7.25 1.02
C PHE A 160 -3.62 -7.58 0.51
N ASP A 161 -3.97 -8.87 0.51
CA ASP A 161 -5.28 -9.37 0.07
C ASP A 161 -6.13 -9.93 1.21
N SER A 162 -5.56 -10.10 2.41
CA SER A 162 -6.29 -10.63 3.54
C SER A 162 -5.73 -10.19 4.90
N TRP A 163 -6.57 -10.31 5.94
CA TRP A 163 -6.14 -10.08 7.32
C TRP A 163 -5.04 -11.06 7.75
N GLU A 164 -5.05 -12.29 7.23
CA GLU A 164 -4.04 -13.31 7.51
C GLU A 164 -2.66 -12.91 6.95
N GLU A 165 -2.60 -12.42 5.71
CA GLU A 165 -1.34 -11.90 5.14
C GLU A 165 -0.82 -10.69 5.90
N PHE A 166 -1.73 -9.75 6.23
CA PHE A 166 -1.40 -8.59 7.04
C PHE A 166 -0.88 -8.98 8.43
N ALA A 167 -1.51 -9.96 9.08
CA ALA A 167 -1.12 -10.48 10.40
C ALA A 167 0.28 -11.09 10.38
N ILE A 168 0.59 -11.90 9.36
CA ILE A 168 1.91 -12.54 9.21
C ILE A 168 2.99 -11.47 8.97
N SER A 169 2.71 -10.49 8.10
CA SER A 169 3.64 -9.38 7.85
C SER A 169 3.89 -8.55 9.11
N TYR A 170 2.85 -8.24 9.89
CA TYR A 170 2.97 -7.51 11.14
C TYR A 170 3.82 -8.29 12.15
N LEU A 171 3.48 -9.56 12.39
CA LEU A 171 4.17 -10.45 13.34
C LEU A 171 5.66 -10.59 13.04
N CYS A 172 6.01 -10.79 11.77
CA CYS A 172 7.40 -10.91 11.37
C CYS A 172 8.13 -9.56 11.47
N GLY A 173 7.46 -8.47 11.09
CA GLY A 173 8.01 -7.11 11.18
C GLY A 173 8.29 -6.67 12.61
N GLY A 174 7.38 -6.96 13.55
CA GLY A 174 7.57 -6.63 14.97
C GLY A 174 8.65 -7.47 15.64
N CYS A 175 8.67 -8.78 15.37
CA CYS A 175 9.77 -9.65 15.80
C CYS A 175 11.13 -9.12 15.31
N TYR A 176 11.22 -8.74 14.04
CA TYR A 176 12.42 -8.14 13.47
C TYR A 176 12.75 -6.77 14.09
N PHE A 177 11.75 -5.90 14.27
CA PHE A 177 11.92 -4.60 14.90
C PHE A 177 12.54 -4.73 16.29
N MET A 178 12.02 -5.63 17.13
CA MET A 178 12.53 -5.85 18.48
C MET A 178 13.90 -6.50 18.50
N PHE A 179 14.17 -7.47 17.61
CA PHE A 179 15.51 -8.03 17.43
C PHE A 179 16.53 -6.95 17.06
N ARG A 180 16.23 -6.13 16.04
CA ARG A 180 17.12 -5.06 15.55
C ARG A 180 17.36 -3.99 16.61
N SER A 181 16.30 -3.48 17.20
CA SER A 181 16.34 -2.37 18.17
C SER A 181 16.98 -2.77 19.51
N SER A 182 17.03 -4.06 19.83
CA SER A 182 17.72 -4.59 21.02
C SER A 182 19.19 -4.96 20.78
N GLY A 183 19.75 -4.62 19.62
CA GLY A 183 21.14 -4.95 19.28
C GLY A 183 21.33 -6.41 18.85
N MET A 184 20.38 -6.95 18.07
CA MET A 184 20.37 -8.33 17.56
C MET A 184 20.17 -9.40 18.65
N ASN A 185 19.32 -9.13 19.64
CA ASN A 185 18.99 -10.08 20.69
C ASN A 185 17.72 -10.89 20.36
N ASN A 186 17.89 -12.21 20.21
CA ASN A 186 16.82 -13.14 19.84
C ASN A 186 15.72 -13.27 20.90
N ASP A 187 16.03 -13.05 22.18
CA ASP A 187 15.04 -13.18 23.26
C ASP A 187 13.98 -12.09 23.14
N TYR A 188 14.39 -10.84 22.82
CA TYR A 188 13.46 -9.74 22.61
C TYR A 188 12.58 -9.94 21.36
N GLY A 189 13.17 -10.45 20.26
CA GLY A 189 12.39 -10.84 19.08
C GLY A 189 11.36 -11.94 19.42
N SER A 190 11.78 -12.95 20.17
CA SER A 190 10.90 -14.06 20.59
C SER A 190 9.78 -13.59 21.52
N MET A 191 10.07 -12.68 22.46
CA MET A 191 9.06 -12.08 23.33
C MET A 191 8.03 -11.29 22.52
N MET A 192 8.48 -10.50 21.53
CA MET A 192 7.58 -9.76 20.65
C MET A 192 6.66 -10.69 19.88
N PHE A 193 7.22 -11.73 19.28
CA PHE A 193 6.47 -12.76 18.56
C PHE A 193 5.35 -13.36 19.43
N GLN A 194 5.64 -13.71 20.69
CA GLN A 194 4.63 -14.27 21.60
C GLN A 194 3.50 -13.28 21.92
N ASN A 195 3.84 -12.01 22.15
CA ASN A 195 2.84 -10.98 22.46
C ASN A 195 1.94 -10.69 21.25
N GLU A 196 2.53 -10.54 20.07
CA GLU A 196 1.80 -10.29 18.83
C GLU A 196 0.95 -11.49 18.43
N LEU A 197 1.46 -12.71 18.58
CA LEU A 197 0.70 -13.93 18.29
C LEU A 197 -0.55 -14.02 19.17
N GLN A 198 -0.42 -13.74 20.47
CA GLN A 198 -1.58 -13.68 21.37
C GLN A 198 -2.59 -12.61 20.95
N ALA A 199 -2.14 -11.46 20.47
CA ALA A 199 -3.03 -10.42 19.96
C ALA A 199 -3.75 -10.87 18.68
N ILE A 200 -3.04 -11.52 17.75
CA ILE A 200 -3.60 -12.10 16.53
C ILE A 200 -4.66 -13.16 16.87
N GLU A 201 -4.39 -14.04 17.83
CA GLU A 201 -5.35 -15.05 18.27
C GLU A 201 -6.66 -14.42 18.76
N LYS A 202 -6.59 -13.29 19.48
CA LYS A 202 -7.79 -12.55 19.90
C LYS A 202 -8.54 -11.96 18.72
N LEU A 203 -7.82 -11.36 17.77
CA LEU A 203 -8.39 -10.73 16.56
C LEU A 203 -9.08 -11.71 15.62
N PHE A 204 -8.70 -13.00 15.64
CA PHE A 204 -9.37 -14.04 14.84
C PHE A 204 -10.37 -14.89 15.63
N PHE A 205 -10.11 -15.20 16.89
CA PHE A 205 -10.80 -16.31 17.57
C PHE A 205 -11.55 -15.92 18.84
N GLU A 206 -11.24 -14.79 19.49
CA GLU A 206 -11.91 -14.40 20.74
C GLU A 206 -13.26 -13.69 20.48
N SER A 207 -14.35 -14.18 21.07
CA SER A 207 -15.71 -13.75 20.74
C SER A 207 -16.00 -12.24 20.90
N ARG A 208 -15.20 -11.48 21.65
CA ARG A 208 -15.39 -10.03 21.84
C ARG A 208 -14.51 -9.17 20.95
N THR A 209 -13.38 -9.71 20.49
CA THR A 209 -12.31 -8.98 19.82
C THR A 209 -11.97 -9.57 18.46
N ASN A 210 -12.71 -10.58 17.99
CA ASN A 210 -12.46 -11.28 16.72
C ASN A 210 -12.81 -10.49 15.45
N VAL A 211 -12.49 -9.20 15.42
CA VAL A 211 -12.82 -8.26 14.35
C VAL A 211 -12.23 -8.66 13.00
N TRP A 212 -11.03 -9.25 12.94
CA TRP A 212 -10.42 -9.74 11.68
C TRP A 212 -11.05 -11.03 11.14
N ASN A 213 -11.76 -11.77 12.00
CA ASN A 213 -12.60 -12.88 11.57
C ASN A 213 -14.02 -12.43 11.21
N ARG A 214 -14.55 -11.37 11.83
CA ARG A 214 -15.89 -10.84 11.55
C ARG A 214 -15.94 -10.04 10.26
N TYR A 215 -14.97 -9.14 10.06
CA TYR A 215 -14.93 -8.26 8.90
C TYR A 215 -14.07 -8.85 7.79
N SER A 216 -14.52 -8.72 6.55
CA SER A 216 -13.71 -9.06 5.38
C SER A 216 -12.49 -8.14 5.31
N TRP A 217 -11.48 -8.55 4.54
CA TRP A 217 -10.54 -7.56 4.02
C TRP A 217 -11.30 -6.55 3.16
N LEU A 218 -10.78 -5.33 3.02
CA LEU A 218 -11.42 -4.33 2.16
C LEU A 218 -11.51 -4.87 0.74
N GLU A 219 -12.71 -4.84 0.16
CA GLU A 219 -12.94 -5.26 -1.22
C GLU A 219 -12.87 -4.05 -2.16
N GLY A 220 -12.31 -4.27 -3.35
CA GLY A 220 -12.19 -3.25 -4.38
C GLY A 220 -11.25 -3.68 -5.49
N LYS A 221 -11.25 -2.93 -6.58
CA LYS A 221 -10.36 -3.16 -7.72
C LYS A 221 -8.98 -2.55 -7.47
N LYS A 222 -7.92 -3.36 -7.63
CA LYS A 222 -6.53 -2.92 -7.52
C LYS A 222 -5.99 -2.58 -8.90
N TYR A 223 -6.25 -1.36 -9.34
CA TYR A 223 -5.79 -0.89 -10.63
C TYR A 223 -4.28 -0.64 -10.65
N PHE A 224 -3.65 -1.02 -11.77
CA PHE A 224 -2.24 -0.98 -12.09
C PHE A 224 -1.34 -1.49 -10.95
N PRO A 225 -1.49 -2.76 -10.51
CA PRO A 225 -0.76 -3.29 -9.35
C PRO A 225 0.76 -3.20 -9.48
N GLY A 226 1.29 -3.21 -10.70
CA GLY A 226 2.72 -3.08 -10.99
C GLY A 226 3.29 -1.66 -10.83
N ILE A 227 2.45 -0.62 -10.75
CA ILE A 227 2.91 0.76 -10.61
C ILE A 227 3.09 1.10 -9.12
N LYS A 228 4.33 1.06 -8.65
CA LYS A 228 4.68 1.44 -7.26
C LYS A 228 4.75 2.95 -7.07
N GLU A 229 5.42 3.66 -7.97
CA GLU A 229 5.57 5.12 -7.96
C GLU A 229 5.44 5.67 -9.38
N GLY A 230 4.48 6.58 -9.59
CA GLY A 230 4.25 7.19 -10.90
C GLY A 230 5.23 8.32 -11.18
N LYS A 231 5.88 8.28 -12.35
CA LYS A 231 6.69 9.39 -12.86
C LYS A 231 5.79 10.40 -13.58
N LYS A 232 6.14 11.67 -13.54
CA LYS A 232 5.52 12.67 -14.42
C LYS A 232 6.16 12.55 -15.81
N LEU A 233 5.49 11.85 -16.72
CA LEU A 233 5.95 11.60 -18.09
C LEU A 233 5.38 12.61 -19.09
N ILE A 234 4.24 13.22 -18.76
CA ILE A 234 3.55 14.21 -19.61
C ILE A 234 3.04 15.40 -18.78
N GLU A 235 2.81 16.53 -19.46
CA GLU A 235 2.28 17.78 -18.90
C GLU A 235 0.76 17.92 -19.11
N SER A 236 0.01 16.83 -18.95
CA SER A 236 -1.45 16.80 -19.10
C SER A 236 -2.13 16.37 -17.81
N THR A 237 -3.25 17.01 -17.50
CA THR A 237 -4.15 16.64 -16.40
C THR A 237 -5.39 15.89 -16.88
N LEU A 238 -5.50 15.63 -18.19
CA LEU A 238 -6.65 14.95 -18.78
C LEU A 238 -6.66 13.45 -18.44
N GLY A 239 -7.86 12.91 -18.34
CA GLY A 239 -8.13 11.49 -18.16
C GLY A 239 -8.47 10.76 -19.45
N CYS A 240 -8.44 9.44 -19.40
CA CYS A 240 -8.88 8.53 -20.45
C CYS A 240 -9.64 7.35 -19.82
N PHE A 241 -10.43 6.66 -20.64
CA PHE A 241 -11.07 5.41 -20.22
C PHE A 241 -10.14 4.25 -20.49
N VAL A 242 -10.04 3.34 -19.53
CA VAL A 242 -9.21 2.14 -19.61
C VAL A 242 -10.01 0.96 -19.09
N THR A 243 -9.95 -0.17 -19.79
CA THR A 243 -10.61 -1.41 -19.38
C THR A 243 -9.88 -2.13 -18.25
N ASP A 244 -10.55 -3.04 -17.54
CA ASP A 244 -9.91 -3.89 -16.54
C ASP A 244 -8.89 -4.87 -17.15
N ARG A 245 -9.03 -5.26 -18.43
CA ARG A 245 -8.00 -6.08 -19.10
C ARG A 245 -6.64 -5.38 -19.06
N VAL A 246 -6.61 -4.08 -19.28
CA VAL A 246 -5.38 -3.28 -19.19
C VAL A 246 -5.05 -2.92 -17.75
N SER A 247 -6.03 -2.41 -17.00
CA SER A 247 -5.78 -1.79 -15.70
C SER A 247 -5.72 -2.77 -14.52
N ILE A 248 -6.30 -3.96 -14.61
CA ILE A 248 -6.28 -4.99 -13.55
C ILE A 248 -5.47 -6.20 -14.00
N ASP A 249 -5.80 -6.79 -15.15
CA ASP A 249 -5.15 -8.00 -15.65
C ASP A 249 -3.73 -7.74 -16.15
N GLN A 250 -3.36 -6.47 -16.32
CA GLN A 250 -2.06 -6.01 -16.82
C GLN A 250 -1.73 -6.57 -18.22
N ASP A 251 -2.73 -6.66 -19.08
CA ASP A 251 -2.50 -6.94 -20.50
C ASP A 251 -1.96 -5.71 -21.24
N LYS A 252 -1.24 -5.97 -22.33
CA LYS A 252 -0.69 -4.91 -23.17
C LYS A 252 -1.80 -4.13 -23.84
N ILE A 253 -1.60 -2.82 -23.96
CA ILE A 253 -2.49 -1.97 -24.75
C ILE A 253 -2.30 -2.36 -26.22
N CYS A 254 -3.33 -2.94 -26.83
CA CYS A 254 -3.29 -3.31 -28.25
C CYS A 254 -4.32 -2.57 -29.10
N TYR A 255 -5.25 -1.84 -28.50
CA TYR A 255 -6.20 -1.01 -29.22
C TYR A 255 -6.49 0.29 -28.45
N MET A 256 -6.42 1.41 -29.15
CA MET A 256 -6.80 2.73 -28.63
C MET A 256 -7.60 3.47 -29.70
N VAL A 257 -8.66 4.16 -29.27
CA VAL A 257 -9.41 5.06 -30.15
C VAL A 257 -9.61 6.41 -29.46
N ARG A 258 -9.48 7.48 -30.22
CA ARG A 258 -9.78 8.84 -29.73
C ARG A 258 -11.18 9.23 -30.16
N GLU A 259 -12.10 9.30 -29.20
CA GLU A 259 -13.47 9.74 -29.37
C GLU A 259 -13.65 11.22 -29.01
N GLU A 260 -14.84 11.75 -29.24
CA GLU A 260 -15.23 13.09 -28.79
C GLU A 260 -15.17 13.18 -27.26
N PRO A 261 -14.37 14.10 -26.69
CA PRO A 261 -14.28 14.25 -25.25
C PRO A 261 -15.59 14.72 -24.60
N SER A 262 -15.84 14.27 -23.38
CA SER A 262 -16.90 14.82 -22.53
C SER A 262 -16.61 16.30 -22.18
N LYS A 263 -17.49 17.23 -22.60
CA LYS A 263 -17.27 18.67 -22.48
C LYS A 263 -17.16 19.20 -21.04
N ASP A 264 -17.82 18.52 -20.10
CA ASP A 264 -17.90 18.97 -18.70
C ASP A 264 -16.84 18.30 -17.80
N ASN A 265 -16.02 17.42 -18.37
CA ASN A 265 -15.00 16.67 -17.64
C ASN A 265 -13.62 16.87 -18.30
N PRO A 266 -12.52 16.70 -17.55
CA PRO A 266 -11.18 16.70 -18.14
C PRO A 266 -10.91 15.40 -18.93
N ASP A 267 -11.73 15.09 -19.94
CA ASP A 267 -11.61 13.93 -20.83
C ASP A 267 -10.67 14.25 -21.99
N SER A 268 -9.73 13.34 -22.28
CA SER A 268 -8.83 13.45 -23.44
C SER A 268 -9.43 12.96 -24.75
N GLY A 269 -10.54 12.21 -24.66
CA GLY A 269 -11.14 11.45 -25.75
C GLY A 269 -10.57 10.05 -25.91
N TRP A 270 -9.44 9.71 -25.27
CA TRP A 270 -8.85 8.38 -25.42
C TRP A 270 -9.68 7.31 -24.70
N ARG A 271 -9.89 6.20 -25.41
CA ARG A 271 -10.44 4.93 -24.92
C ARG A 271 -9.38 3.85 -25.20
N ILE A 272 -8.99 3.11 -24.17
CA ILE A 272 -7.80 2.26 -24.17
C ILE A 272 -8.17 0.84 -23.76
N PHE A 273 -7.72 -0.13 -24.56
CA PHE A 273 -8.16 -1.53 -24.51
C PHE A 273 -6.98 -2.50 -24.70
N ALA A 274 -7.16 -3.74 -24.23
CA ALA A 274 -6.26 -4.85 -24.51
C ALA A 274 -6.43 -5.36 -25.95
N GLY A 275 -7.55 -5.04 -26.60
CA GLY A 275 -7.86 -5.35 -28.01
C GLY A 275 -8.57 -6.69 -28.22
N ASP A 276 -8.78 -7.45 -27.15
CA ASP A 276 -9.48 -8.75 -27.16
C ASP A 276 -10.85 -8.70 -26.46
N GLU A 277 -11.27 -7.54 -25.97
CA GLU A 277 -12.57 -7.32 -25.34
C GLU A 277 -13.74 -7.56 -26.31
N THR A 278 -14.78 -8.26 -25.84
CA THR A 278 -16.03 -8.40 -26.60
C THR A 278 -16.92 -7.18 -26.41
N GLN A 279 -17.92 -7.01 -27.28
CA GLN A 279 -18.87 -5.91 -27.13
C GLN A 279 -19.64 -6.00 -25.81
N GLU A 280 -20.07 -7.21 -25.41
CA GLU A 280 -20.77 -7.41 -24.13
C GLU A 280 -19.91 -7.03 -22.92
N TYR A 281 -18.59 -7.20 -23.02
CA TYR A 281 -17.64 -6.81 -21.97
C TYR A 281 -17.51 -5.28 -21.90
N ILE A 282 -17.37 -4.61 -23.05
CA ILE A 282 -17.24 -3.14 -23.15
C ILE A 282 -18.53 -2.43 -22.71
N ASP A 283 -19.68 -3.03 -22.99
CA ASP A 283 -21.00 -2.48 -22.64
C ASP A 283 -21.26 -2.49 -21.12
N ASP A 284 -20.50 -3.26 -20.35
CA ASP A 284 -20.56 -3.25 -18.88
C ASP A 284 -19.65 -2.16 -18.31
N ILE A 285 -20.26 -1.14 -17.72
CA ILE A 285 -19.55 0.02 -17.15
C ILE A 285 -18.61 -0.38 -16.01
N ASP A 286 -18.88 -1.49 -15.33
CA ASP A 286 -18.01 -1.94 -14.24
C ASP A 286 -16.64 -2.34 -14.77
N HIS A 287 -16.50 -2.75 -16.04
CA HIS A 287 -15.22 -3.14 -16.65
C HIS A 287 -14.36 -1.98 -17.14
N THR A 288 -14.81 -0.73 -16.99
CA THR A 288 -14.10 0.44 -17.52
C THR A 288 -14.02 1.54 -16.47
N GLN A 289 -12.81 2.11 -16.28
CA GLN A 289 -12.58 3.18 -15.33
C GLN A 289 -11.79 4.33 -15.96
N VAL A 290 -11.99 5.54 -15.42
CA VAL A 290 -11.24 6.74 -15.81
C VAL A 290 -9.92 6.82 -15.04
N PHE A 291 -8.82 7.01 -15.76
CA PHE A 291 -7.48 7.24 -15.20
C PHE A 291 -6.84 8.47 -15.81
N SER A 292 -5.88 9.07 -15.11
CA SER A 292 -5.05 10.12 -15.72
C SER A 292 -4.24 9.53 -16.88
N LEU A 293 -4.08 10.27 -17.98
CA LEU A 293 -3.22 9.84 -19.09
C LEU A 293 -1.79 9.53 -18.61
N ASN A 294 -1.28 10.29 -17.64
CA ASN A 294 0.04 10.05 -17.07
C ASN A 294 0.14 8.67 -16.39
N THR A 295 -0.91 8.20 -15.72
CA THR A 295 -0.94 6.84 -15.12
C THR A 295 -0.77 5.79 -16.21
N VAL A 296 -1.51 5.90 -17.31
CA VAL A 296 -1.42 4.93 -18.41
C VAL A 296 -0.08 5.02 -19.15
N CYS A 297 0.51 6.21 -19.25
CA CYS A 297 1.88 6.37 -19.78
C CYS A 297 2.94 5.70 -18.91
N ASN A 298 2.75 5.65 -17.58
CA ASN A 298 3.64 4.89 -16.70
C ASN A 298 3.47 3.39 -16.87
N TYR A 299 2.26 2.95 -17.21
CA TYR A 299 1.95 1.55 -17.51
C TYR A 299 2.55 1.10 -18.85
N ASP A 300 2.32 1.87 -19.91
CA ASP A 300 2.77 1.57 -21.27
C ASP A 300 3.25 2.87 -21.97
N PRO A 301 4.55 3.21 -21.86
CA PRO A 301 5.10 4.44 -22.44
C PRO A 301 4.99 4.53 -23.97
N ASP A 302 4.74 3.41 -24.66
CA ASP A 302 4.63 3.37 -26.13
C ASP A 302 3.47 4.22 -26.65
N ILE A 303 2.49 4.56 -25.81
CA ILE A 303 1.33 5.37 -26.20
C ILE A 303 1.66 6.87 -26.32
N ILE A 304 2.73 7.35 -25.67
CA ILE A 304 3.07 8.78 -25.55
C ILE A 304 3.09 9.50 -26.92
N PRO A 305 3.69 8.94 -27.99
CA PRO A 305 3.75 9.60 -29.29
C PRO A 305 2.37 9.86 -29.95
N PHE A 306 1.32 9.18 -29.50
CA PHE A 306 0.00 9.25 -30.14
C PHE A 306 -0.97 10.19 -29.43
N LEU A 307 -0.66 10.67 -28.22
CA LEU A 307 -1.65 11.34 -27.36
C LEU A 307 -2.28 12.61 -27.96
N GLU A 308 -1.57 13.27 -28.88
CA GLU A 308 -2.00 14.50 -29.56
C GLU A 308 -2.69 14.25 -30.92
N GLU A 309 -2.83 12.99 -31.34
CA GLU A 309 -3.47 12.64 -32.61
C GLU A 309 -4.95 13.03 -32.64
N PRO A 310 -5.52 13.45 -33.78
CA PRO A 310 -6.87 14.02 -33.83
C PRO A 310 -7.97 13.03 -33.41
N ILE A 311 -9.13 13.57 -33.05
CA ILE A 311 -10.35 12.80 -32.81
C ILE A 311 -10.66 11.92 -34.03
N GLY A 312 -11.06 10.67 -33.77
CA GLY A 312 -11.28 9.63 -34.77
C GLY A 312 -10.02 8.83 -35.14
N THR A 313 -8.88 9.08 -34.48
CA THR A 313 -7.67 8.25 -34.63
C THR A 313 -7.85 6.92 -33.93
N VAL A 314 -7.46 5.85 -34.62
CA VAL A 314 -7.33 4.50 -34.06
C VAL A 314 -5.86 4.10 -34.08
N VAL A 315 -5.38 3.52 -32.98
CA VAL A 315 -4.01 3.01 -32.82
C VAL A 315 -4.11 1.55 -32.42
N ILE A 316 -3.38 0.68 -33.11
CA ILE A 316 -3.34 -0.76 -32.85
C ILE A 316 -1.92 -1.24 -32.62
N ARG A 317 -1.74 -2.28 -31.79
CA ARG A 317 -0.44 -2.95 -31.66
C ARG A 317 -0.35 -4.06 -32.70
N ASN A 318 0.63 -3.95 -33.60
CA ASN A 318 0.80 -4.91 -34.68
C ASN A 318 1.43 -6.23 -34.20
N ALA A 319 1.58 -7.21 -35.10
CA ALA A 319 2.17 -8.51 -34.80
C ALA A 319 3.65 -8.46 -34.36
N GLU A 320 4.35 -7.35 -34.64
CA GLU A 320 5.73 -7.10 -34.18
C GLU A 320 5.75 -6.46 -32.78
N GLY A 321 4.58 -6.24 -32.18
CA GLY A 321 4.44 -5.62 -30.86
C GLY A 321 4.53 -4.10 -30.86
N LYS A 322 4.50 -3.44 -32.02
CA LYS A 322 4.61 -1.98 -32.15
C LYS A 322 3.24 -1.32 -32.33
N LEU A 323 3.00 -0.22 -31.60
CA LEU A 323 1.83 0.63 -31.83
C LEU A 323 1.95 1.40 -33.15
N VAL A 324 0.91 1.32 -33.96
CA VAL A 324 0.78 1.98 -35.27
C VAL A 324 -0.63 2.54 -35.42
N LYS A 325 -0.78 3.61 -36.20
CA LYS A 325 -2.11 4.13 -36.55
C LYS A 325 -2.78 3.19 -37.54
N GLU A 326 -4.05 2.90 -37.33
CA GLU A 326 -4.85 2.18 -38.31
C GLU A 326 -5.16 3.13 -39.49
N GLU A 327 -4.74 2.75 -40.69
CA GLU A 327 -5.10 3.48 -41.90
C GLU A 327 -6.56 3.19 -42.24
N LYS A 328 -7.41 4.22 -42.27
CA LYS A 328 -8.76 4.08 -42.80
C LYS A 328 -8.66 3.60 -44.24
N GLN A 329 -9.11 2.39 -44.53
CA GLN A 329 -9.38 1.99 -45.91
C GLN A 329 -10.53 2.88 -46.41
N GLU A 330 -10.21 3.86 -47.26
CA GLU A 330 -11.21 4.58 -48.04
C GLU A 330 -11.89 3.57 -48.98
N GLY A 331 -13.08 3.11 -48.57
CA GLY A 331 -13.98 2.29 -49.38
C GLY A 331 -14.85 3.13 -50.29
#